data_AF-X0UTA5-F1
#
_entry.id   AF-X0UTA5-F1
#
_cell.length_a   1.000
_cell.length_b   1.000
_cell.length_c   1.000
_cell.angle_alpha   90.00
_cell.angle_beta   90.00
_cell.angle_gamma   90.00
#
_symmetry.space_group_name_H-M   'P 1'
#
loop_
_entity.id
_entity.type
_entity.pdbx_description
1 polymer ?
#
loop_
_entity_poly.entity_id
_entity_poly.type
_entity_poly.pdbx_seq_one_letter_code
_entity_poly.pdbx_strand_id
1 'polypeptide(L)'
;RKAKSIFTGLKKSDGGFWVYSPFTLPVYHLVWARPLNELVLRHQIHRVIHKLGLSEPIIWVACPAACDTAIKIKKNLLVYQRTDPYEEYPNVDRDIIRKYDQKLKALADLTLFVNSSLYKQERSQCKNAFFLDHGVDYDMFAMAEQNPSKPENIADIPKPIIGFFGAIDDHTSDIELVEKITDLLPGMSFVFVGEASANCDGLLSKKNVWMLGQKPYEQIPHYGKCFDVAIMPWRQNRWIEACNPIKLKEYLALGKPVVSTPF
;
A
#
# COMPACT_ATOMS: atom_id res chain seq x y z
N ARG A 1 15.78 -8.81 3.81
CA ARG A 1 14.41 -9.28 3.41
C ARG A 1 14.35 -9.79 1.96
N LYS A 2 14.74 -9.00 0.94
CA LYS A 2 14.64 -9.37 -0.50
C LYS A 2 15.41 -10.65 -0.91
N ALA A 3 16.64 -10.85 -0.45
CA ALA A 3 17.43 -12.04 -0.81
C ALA A 3 16.74 -13.36 -0.37
N LYS A 4 16.25 -13.43 0.87
CA LYS A 4 15.52 -14.62 1.39
C LYS A 4 14.26 -14.95 0.58
N SER A 5 13.55 -13.96 0.03
CA SER A 5 12.34 -14.15 -0.78
C SER A 5 12.64 -14.77 -2.16
N ILE A 6 13.76 -14.40 -2.77
CA ILE A 6 14.14 -14.91 -4.09
C ILE A 6 14.48 -16.41 -4.03
N PHE A 7 15.13 -16.86 -2.94
CA PHE A 7 15.46 -18.28 -2.75
C PHE A 7 14.25 -19.16 -2.42
N THR A 8 13.10 -18.57 -2.07
CA THR A 8 11.91 -19.36 -1.73
C THR A 8 11.15 -19.91 -2.93
N GLY A 9 11.44 -19.46 -4.15
CA GLY A 9 10.82 -19.97 -5.36
C GLY A 9 9.30 -19.77 -5.42
N LEU A 10 8.60 -20.69 -6.10
CA LEU A 10 7.14 -20.69 -6.23
C LEU A 10 6.50 -21.34 -5.00
N LYS A 11 5.62 -20.62 -4.29
CA LYS A 11 4.95 -21.08 -3.07
C LYS A 11 3.45 -20.86 -3.12
N LYS A 12 2.69 -21.70 -2.43
CA LYS A 12 1.26 -21.48 -2.19
C LYS A 12 1.09 -20.71 -0.88
N SER A 13 0.32 -19.62 -0.90
CA SER A 13 -0.05 -18.87 0.30
C SER A 13 -1.28 -19.50 0.97
N ASP A 14 -1.49 -19.14 2.23
CA ASP A 14 -2.65 -19.61 3.00
C ASP A 14 -3.99 -19.16 2.40
N GLY A 15 -3.99 -18.01 1.69
CA GLY A 15 -5.13 -17.52 0.92
C GLY A 15 -5.38 -18.24 -0.41
N GLY A 16 -4.69 -19.36 -0.67
CA GLY A 16 -4.89 -20.17 -1.87
C GLY A 16 -4.20 -19.64 -3.14
N PHE A 17 -3.41 -18.57 -3.03
CA PHE A 17 -2.68 -17.98 -4.17
C PHE A 17 -1.32 -18.63 -4.37
N TRP A 18 -0.82 -18.62 -5.61
CA TRP A 18 0.57 -18.95 -5.90
C TRP A 18 1.40 -17.66 -5.95
N VAL A 19 2.45 -17.58 -5.14
CA VAL A 19 3.36 -16.44 -5.05
C VAL A 19 4.73 -16.85 -5.55
N TYR A 20 5.30 -16.03 -6.44
CA TYR A 20 6.64 -16.22 -6.98
C TYR A 20 7.43 -14.92 -6.92
N SER A 21 8.61 -14.97 -6.32
CA SER A 21 9.56 -13.85 -6.33
C SER A 21 10.64 -14.10 -7.39
N PRO A 22 10.59 -13.42 -8.55
CA PRO A 22 11.58 -13.64 -9.60
C PRO A 22 12.95 -13.14 -9.19
N PHE A 23 13.99 -13.80 -9.69
CA PHE A 23 15.35 -13.28 -9.65
C PHE A 23 15.51 -12.19 -10.71
N THR A 24 16.20 -11.11 -10.34
CA THR A 24 16.49 -9.95 -11.17
C THR A 24 17.95 -9.56 -10.94
N LEU A 25 18.74 -9.30 -11.99
CA LEU A 25 20.13 -8.89 -11.81
C LEU A 25 20.16 -7.47 -11.20
N PRO A 26 21.01 -7.22 -10.18
CA PRO A 26 21.09 -5.95 -9.46
C PRO A 26 21.82 -4.84 -10.24
N VAL A 27 21.61 -4.76 -11.56
CA VAL A 27 22.28 -3.83 -12.50
C VAL A 27 21.29 -2.86 -13.15
N TYR A 28 20.31 -2.39 -12.38
CA TYR A 28 19.23 -1.51 -12.86
C TYR A 28 19.71 -0.17 -13.44
N HIS A 29 20.88 0.29 -12.99
CA HIS A 29 21.55 1.51 -13.45
C HIS A 29 22.17 1.36 -14.85
N LEU A 30 22.41 0.12 -15.32
CA LEU A 30 22.97 -0.14 -16.63
C LEU A 30 21.85 -0.32 -17.66
N VAL A 31 21.67 0.69 -18.51
CA VAL A 31 20.61 0.70 -19.55
C VAL A 31 20.72 -0.53 -20.47
N TRP A 32 21.94 -0.95 -20.80
CA TRP A 32 22.19 -2.12 -21.65
C TRP A 32 21.80 -3.46 -21.00
N ALA A 33 21.72 -3.52 -19.66
CA ALA A 33 21.37 -4.75 -18.94
C ALA A 33 19.86 -4.95 -18.80
N ARG A 34 19.04 -3.95 -19.15
CA ARG A 34 17.57 -4.02 -19.05
C ARG A 34 16.95 -5.10 -19.96
N PRO A 35 17.34 -5.23 -21.24
CA PRO A 35 16.81 -6.29 -22.10
C PRO A 35 17.16 -7.69 -21.58
N LEU A 36 18.35 -7.86 -20.99
CA LEU A 36 18.77 -9.12 -20.39
C LEU A 36 17.94 -9.45 -19.14
N ASN A 37 17.74 -8.46 -18.26
CA ASN A 37 16.89 -8.60 -17.08
C ASN A 37 15.45 -8.95 -17.45
N GLU A 38 14.89 -8.26 -18.45
CA GLU A 38 13.57 -8.54 -18.98
C GLU A 38 13.48 -9.97 -19.54
N LEU A 39 14.47 -10.40 -20.32
CA LEU A 39 14.51 -11.75 -20.89
C LEU A 39 14.53 -12.84 -19.80
N VAL A 40 15.37 -12.64 -18.77
CA VAL A 40 15.48 -13.56 -17.62
C VAL A 40 14.17 -13.59 -16.82
N LEU A 41 13.56 -12.44 -16.56
CA LEU A 41 12.26 -12.34 -15.89
C LEU A 41 11.17 -13.03 -16.68
N ARG A 42 11.10 -12.78 -18.00
CA ARG A 42 10.15 -13.39 -18.91
C ARG A 42 10.27 -14.91 -18.94
N HIS A 43 11.50 -15.45 -18.99
CA HIS A 43 11.72 -16.89 -18.96
C HIS A 43 11.23 -17.52 -17.65
N GLN A 44 11.53 -16.89 -16.51
CA GLN A 44 11.05 -17.35 -15.20
C GLN A 44 9.51 -17.39 -15.13
N ILE A 45 8.83 -16.33 -15.58
CA ILE A 45 7.37 -16.27 -15.59
C ILE A 45 6.76 -17.35 -16.50
N HIS A 46 7.32 -17.59 -17.69
CA HIS A 46 6.83 -18.66 -18.58
C HIS A 46 6.94 -20.04 -17.93
N ARG A 47 8.02 -20.32 -17.19
CA ARG A 47 8.16 -21.59 -16.45
C ARG A 47 7.11 -21.73 -15.36
N VAL A 48 6.77 -20.63 -14.66
CA VAL A 48 5.71 -20.64 -13.64
C VAL A 48 4.34 -20.85 -14.28
N ILE A 49 4.02 -20.13 -15.36
CA ILE A 49 2.78 -20.31 -16.14
C ILE A 49 2.62 -21.77 -16.57
N HIS A 50 3.68 -22.37 -17.14
CA HIS A 50 3.65 -23.77 -17.57
C HIS A 50 3.51 -24.74 -16.40
N LYS A 51 4.27 -24.54 -15.31
CA LYS A 51 4.21 -25.39 -14.11
C LYS A 51 2.84 -25.37 -13.44
N LEU A 52 2.14 -24.24 -13.52
CA LEU A 52 0.78 -24.07 -12.99
C LEU A 52 -0.32 -24.47 -13.98
N GLY A 53 0.03 -24.89 -15.20
CA GLY A 53 -0.94 -25.29 -16.22
C GLY A 53 -1.81 -24.13 -16.74
N LEU A 54 -1.32 -22.89 -16.68
CA LEU A 54 -2.06 -21.71 -17.15
C LEU A 54 -1.96 -21.60 -18.68
N SER A 55 -3.08 -21.73 -19.40
CA SER A 55 -3.12 -21.68 -20.87
C SER A 55 -3.15 -20.25 -21.41
N GLU A 56 -4.09 -19.43 -20.93
CA GLU A 56 -4.35 -18.06 -21.39
C GLU A 56 -4.58 -17.11 -20.21
N PRO A 57 -3.55 -16.88 -19.36
CA PRO A 57 -3.72 -16.07 -18.17
C PRO A 57 -4.01 -14.60 -18.52
N ILE A 58 -4.88 -13.99 -17.73
CA ILE A 58 -4.99 -12.54 -17.65
C ILE A 58 -3.73 -12.01 -16.97
N ILE A 59 -3.06 -11.05 -17.60
CA ILE A 59 -1.89 -10.39 -17.02
C ILE A 59 -2.37 -9.14 -16.30
N TRP A 60 -2.24 -9.12 -14.98
CA TRP A 60 -2.62 -8.00 -14.14
C TRP A 60 -1.38 -7.29 -13.60
N VAL A 61 -1.22 -6.01 -13.91
CA VAL A 61 -0.05 -5.20 -13.53
C VAL A 61 -0.48 -4.14 -12.54
N ALA A 62 -0.01 -4.24 -11.30
CA ALA A 62 -0.18 -3.20 -10.28
C ALA A 62 1.06 -2.30 -10.11
N CYS A 63 2.23 -2.76 -10.57
CA CYS A 63 3.48 -2.00 -10.48
C CYS A 63 4.05 -1.74 -11.90
N PRO A 64 4.22 -0.47 -12.32
CA PRO A 64 4.68 -0.14 -13.67
C PRO A 64 6.03 -0.74 -14.05
N ALA A 65 6.87 -1.09 -13.08
CA ALA A 65 8.17 -1.72 -13.32
C ALA A 65 8.07 -3.06 -14.09
N ALA A 66 6.90 -3.72 -14.07
CA ALA A 66 6.65 -4.94 -14.84
C ALA A 66 6.26 -4.70 -16.31
N CYS A 67 6.17 -3.44 -16.76
CA CYS A 67 5.63 -3.03 -18.06
C CYS A 67 6.15 -3.85 -19.25
N ASP A 68 7.46 -3.83 -19.50
CA ASP A 68 8.02 -4.43 -20.71
C ASP A 68 7.81 -5.96 -20.75
N THR A 69 7.94 -6.64 -19.60
CA THR A 69 7.66 -8.08 -19.52
C THR A 69 6.18 -8.37 -19.68
N ALA A 70 5.29 -7.63 -18.99
CA ALA A 70 3.85 -7.84 -19.05
C ALA A 70 3.30 -7.72 -20.47
N ILE A 71 3.75 -6.70 -21.23
CA ILE A 71 3.36 -6.50 -22.63
C ILE A 71 3.82 -7.68 -23.50
N LYS A 72 5.05 -8.19 -23.30
CA LYS A 72 5.61 -9.29 -24.10
C LYS A 72 5.02 -10.66 -23.80
N ILE A 73 4.51 -10.88 -22.58
CA ILE A 73 3.90 -12.17 -22.19
C ILE A 73 2.38 -12.20 -22.37
N LYS A 74 1.75 -11.04 -22.62
CA LYS A 74 0.32 -10.94 -22.84
C LYS A 74 -0.10 -11.87 -23.99
N LYS A 75 -0.98 -12.83 -23.69
CA LYS A 75 -1.65 -13.69 -24.68
C LYS A 75 -3.13 -13.36 -24.87
N ASN A 76 -3.82 -12.98 -23.79
CA ASN A 76 -5.25 -12.68 -23.78
C ASN A 76 -5.49 -11.23 -23.31
N LEU A 77 -5.80 -11.01 -22.03
CA LEU A 77 -6.11 -9.70 -21.47
C LEU A 77 -4.93 -9.12 -20.67
N LEU A 78 -4.66 -7.83 -20.86
CA LEU A 78 -3.76 -7.04 -20.02
C LEU A 78 -4.58 -6.02 -19.22
N VAL A 79 -4.59 -6.19 -17.90
CA VAL A 79 -5.18 -5.25 -16.95
C VAL A 79 -4.06 -4.43 -16.32
N TYR A 80 -4.15 -3.11 -16.41
CA TYR A 80 -3.28 -2.20 -15.68
C TYR A 80 -4.04 -1.56 -14.52
N GLN A 81 -3.56 -1.74 -13.30
CA GLN A 81 -4.11 -1.13 -12.10
C GLN A 81 -3.26 0.08 -11.71
N ARG A 82 -3.75 1.26 -12.08
CA ARG A 82 -3.18 2.57 -11.74
C ARG A 82 -3.70 3.00 -10.37
N THR A 83 -3.05 2.48 -9.33
CA THR A 83 -3.38 2.81 -7.93
C THR A 83 -2.80 4.16 -7.52
N ASP A 84 -1.48 4.32 -7.69
CA ASP A 84 -0.72 5.47 -7.19
C ASP A 84 0.16 6.08 -8.29
N PRO A 85 0.56 7.36 -8.17
CA PRO A 85 1.57 7.99 -9.02
C PRO A 85 2.98 7.46 -8.71
N TYR A 86 3.28 6.21 -9.12
CA TYR A 86 4.58 5.55 -8.91
C TYR A 86 5.80 6.37 -9.30
N GLU A 87 5.67 7.30 -10.23
CA GLU A 87 6.72 8.23 -10.65
C GLU A 87 7.07 9.29 -9.59
N GLU A 88 6.21 9.50 -8.60
CA GLU A 88 6.42 10.39 -7.45
C GLU A 88 6.93 9.64 -6.21
N TYR A 89 7.09 8.31 -6.28
CA TYR A 89 7.62 7.51 -5.16
C TYR A 89 9.13 7.73 -4.96
N PRO A 90 9.66 7.71 -3.71
CA PRO A 90 11.08 7.93 -3.46
C PRO A 90 11.95 6.85 -4.11
N ASN A 91 13.15 7.25 -4.54
CA ASN A 91 14.20 6.36 -5.05
C ASN A 91 13.84 5.58 -6.33
N VAL A 92 12.91 6.10 -7.14
CA VAL A 92 12.60 5.57 -8.48
C VAL A 92 13.12 6.53 -9.56
N ASP A 93 13.42 5.98 -10.74
CA ASP A 93 13.67 6.80 -11.93
C ASP A 93 12.32 7.27 -12.50
N ARG A 94 11.99 8.52 -12.20
CA ARG A 94 10.71 9.15 -12.55
C ARG A 94 10.39 9.06 -14.04
N ASP A 95 11.36 9.29 -14.92
CA ASP A 95 11.14 9.30 -16.36
C ASP A 95 10.89 7.91 -16.90
N ILE A 96 11.55 6.89 -16.34
CA ILE A 96 11.29 5.50 -16.69
C ILE A 96 9.90 5.07 -16.25
N ILE A 97 9.54 5.34 -14.99
CA ILE A 97 8.23 4.94 -14.47
C ILE A 97 7.11 5.64 -15.24
N ARG A 98 7.25 6.93 -15.55
CA ARG A 98 6.30 7.65 -16.40
C ARG A 98 6.17 7.03 -17.79
N LYS A 99 7.28 6.64 -18.43
CA LYS A 99 7.24 5.95 -19.73
C LYS A 99 6.53 4.60 -19.64
N TYR A 100 6.75 3.84 -18.57
CA TYR A 100 6.07 2.56 -18.35
C TYR A 100 4.57 2.75 -18.10
N ASP A 101 4.19 3.72 -17.28
CA ASP A 101 2.80 4.07 -17.03
C ASP A 101 2.08 4.46 -18.34
N GLN A 102 2.67 5.34 -19.15
CA GLN A 102 2.12 5.73 -20.45
C GLN A 102 1.94 4.54 -21.40
N LYS A 103 2.95 3.66 -21.50
CA LYS A 103 2.87 2.44 -22.32
C LYS A 103 1.77 1.50 -21.82
N LEU A 104 1.67 1.29 -20.52
CA LEU A 104 0.67 0.42 -19.92
C LEU A 104 -0.75 0.96 -20.17
N LYS A 105 -1.00 2.25 -19.97
CA LYS A 105 -2.30 2.88 -20.30
C LYS A 105 -2.67 2.73 -21.77
N ALA A 106 -1.72 2.98 -22.67
CA ALA A 106 -1.95 2.90 -24.11
C ALA A 106 -2.20 1.46 -24.60
N LEU A 107 -1.59 0.45 -23.98
CA LEU A 107 -1.59 -0.93 -24.48
C LEU A 107 -2.53 -1.88 -23.74
N ALA A 108 -2.81 -1.63 -22.45
CA ALA A 108 -3.74 -2.41 -21.65
C ALA A 108 -5.13 -2.41 -22.28
N ASP A 109 -5.81 -3.55 -22.16
CA ASP A 109 -7.18 -3.68 -22.64
C ASP A 109 -8.17 -3.07 -21.65
N LEU A 110 -7.77 -3.02 -20.36
CA LEU A 110 -8.49 -2.40 -19.27
C LEU A 110 -7.51 -1.70 -18.32
N THR A 111 -7.78 -0.43 -18.02
CA THR A 111 -7.08 0.32 -16.95
C THR A 111 -8.03 0.60 -15.80
N LEU A 112 -7.67 0.14 -14.61
CA LEU A 112 -8.39 0.40 -13.37
C LEU A 112 -7.70 1.54 -12.62
N PHE A 113 -8.44 2.60 -12.35
CA PHE A 113 -7.99 3.71 -11.54
C PHE A 113 -8.61 3.61 -10.16
N VAL A 114 -7.78 3.74 -9.14
CA VAL A 114 -8.27 3.71 -7.76
C VAL A 114 -8.50 5.10 -7.19
N ASN A 115 -7.85 6.13 -7.74
CA ASN A 115 -8.09 7.52 -7.37
C ASN A 115 -8.97 8.22 -8.44
N SER A 116 -10.00 8.95 -7.99
CA SER A 116 -10.96 9.59 -8.89
C SER A 116 -10.37 10.78 -9.66
N SER A 117 -9.38 11.47 -9.09
CA SER A 117 -8.65 12.56 -9.73
C SER A 117 -7.77 12.00 -10.86
N LEU A 118 -6.99 10.96 -10.59
CA LEU A 118 -6.19 10.27 -11.62
C LEU A 118 -7.08 9.75 -12.75
N TYR A 119 -8.21 9.11 -12.42
CA TYR A 119 -9.18 8.67 -13.43
C TYR A 119 -9.63 9.82 -14.34
N LYS A 120 -10.06 10.95 -13.77
CA LYS A 120 -10.53 12.10 -14.54
C LYS A 120 -9.44 12.68 -15.45
N GLN A 121 -8.20 12.73 -14.96
CA GLN A 121 -7.06 13.32 -15.67
C GLN A 121 -6.51 12.40 -16.77
N GLU A 122 -6.51 11.08 -16.55
CA GLU A 122 -5.72 10.15 -17.36
C GLU A 122 -6.55 9.15 -18.19
N ARG A 123 -7.87 9.04 -17.96
CA ARG A 123 -8.71 8.04 -18.68
C ARG A 123 -8.65 8.17 -20.21
N SER A 124 -8.45 9.37 -20.75
CA SER A 124 -8.35 9.61 -22.20
C SER A 124 -7.08 9.03 -22.82
N GLN A 125 -6.11 8.64 -22.00
CA GLN A 125 -4.85 8.00 -22.41
C GLN A 125 -4.99 6.47 -22.50
N CYS A 126 -6.16 5.93 -22.13
CA CYS A 126 -6.41 4.49 -22.03
C CYS A 126 -7.40 4.02 -23.10
N LYS A 127 -7.32 2.74 -23.49
CA LYS A 127 -8.32 2.13 -24.38
C LYS A 127 -9.69 2.04 -23.71
N ASN A 128 -9.72 1.39 -22.55
CA ASN A 128 -10.88 1.32 -21.66
C ASN A 128 -10.41 1.63 -20.24
N ALA A 129 -11.07 2.57 -19.58
CA ALA A 129 -10.73 2.99 -18.23
C ALA A 129 -11.95 2.93 -17.33
N PHE A 130 -11.76 2.40 -16.11
CA PHE A 130 -12.79 2.38 -15.09
C PHE A 130 -12.22 2.90 -13.78
N PHE A 131 -13.05 3.65 -13.07
CA PHE A 131 -12.80 3.97 -11.68
C PHE A 131 -13.30 2.82 -10.82
N LEU A 132 -12.39 2.21 -10.04
CA LEU A 132 -12.68 1.17 -9.07
C LEU A 132 -12.02 1.55 -7.75
N ASP A 133 -12.84 2.05 -6.83
CA ASP A 133 -12.40 2.48 -5.50
C ASP A 133 -11.87 1.29 -4.67
N HIS A 134 -10.97 1.55 -3.73
CA HIS A 134 -10.58 0.54 -2.74
C HIS A 134 -11.79 0.12 -1.91
N GLY A 135 -11.91 -1.18 -1.66
CA GLY A 135 -12.83 -1.72 -0.66
C GLY A 135 -12.23 -1.74 0.74
N VAL A 136 -13.06 -2.16 1.70
CA VAL A 136 -12.67 -2.52 3.06
C VAL A 136 -13.40 -3.82 3.43
N ASP A 137 -12.80 -4.65 4.28
CA ASP A 137 -13.50 -5.76 4.92
C ASP A 137 -14.48 -5.19 5.96
N TYR A 138 -15.64 -4.74 5.48
CA TYR A 138 -16.62 -4.02 6.30
C TYR A 138 -17.06 -4.86 7.50
N ASP A 139 -17.38 -6.13 7.27
CA ASP A 139 -17.88 -7.02 8.32
C ASP A 139 -16.83 -7.22 9.41
N MET A 140 -15.56 -7.45 9.04
CA MET A 140 -14.47 -7.59 10.03
C MET A 140 -14.32 -6.35 10.91
N PHE A 141 -14.36 -5.14 10.32
CA PHE A 141 -14.19 -3.90 11.06
C PHE A 141 -15.43 -3.51 11.86
N ALA A 142 -16.63 -3.63 11.27
CA ALA A 142 -17.88 -3.27 11.94
C ALA A 142 -18.22 -4.22 13.09
N MET A 143 -17.91 -5.51 12.98
CA MET A 143 -18.16 -6.49 14.04
C MET A 143 -17.20 -6.37 15.23
N ALA A 144 -16.08 -5.64 15.09
CA ALA A 144 -15.10 -5.52 16.16
C ALA A 144 -15.66 -4.87 17.44
N GLU A 145 -16.63 -3.96 17.30
CA GLU A 145 -17.35 -3.32 18.41
C GLU A 145 -18.24 -4.28 19.20
N GLN A 146 -18.68 -5.39 18.58
CA GLN A 146 -19.51 -6.41 19.27
C GLN A 146 -18.68 -7.25 20.24
N ASN A 147 -17.37 -7.29 20.07
CA ASN A 147 -16.47 -7.98 20.98
C ASN A 147 -16.13 -7.03 22.16
N PRO A 148 -16.46 -7.37 23.42
CA PRO A 148 -16.14 -6.51 24.56
C PRO A 148 -14.64 -6.53 24.94
N SER A 149 -13.89 -7.56 24.51
CA SER A 149 -12.48 -7.72 24.84
C SER A 149 -11.61 -6.66 24.17
N LYS A 150 -10.65 -6.11 24.91
CA LYS A 150 -9.63 -5.18 24.41
C LYS A 150 -8.26 -5.84 24.48
N PRO A 151 -7.36 -5.59 23.51
CA PRO A 151 -5.97 -6.04 23.64
C PRO A 151 -5.32 -5.46 24.91
N GLU A 152 -4.57 -6.28 25.64
CA GLU A 152 -3.99 -5.92 26.95
C GLU A 152 -3.12 -4.65 26.87
N ASN A 153 -2.33 -4.50 25.81
CA ASN A 153 -1.40 -3.38 25.63
C ASN A 153 -2.05 -2.05 25.22
N ILE A 154 -3.38 -1.98 25.11
CA ILE A 154 -4.15 -0.73 24.93
C ILE A 154 -5.26 -0.57 25.96
N ALA A 155 -5.62 -1.63 26.69
CA ALA A 155 -6.78 -1.67 27.58
C ALA A 155 -6.73 -0.58 28.68
N ASP A 156 -5.55 -0.34 29.24
CA ASP A 156 -5.33 0.56 30.38
C ASP A 156 -4.77 1.94 29.98
N ILE A 157 -4.67 2.24 28.67
CA ILE A 157 -4.20 3.55 28.22
C ILE A 157 -5.24 4.61 28.58
N PRO A 158 -4.84 5.74 29.23
CA PRO A 158 -5.78 6.79 29.63
C PRO A 158 -6.56 7.36 28.45
N LYS A 159 -7.85 7.65 28.67
CA LYS A 159 -8.69 8.32 27.67
C LYS A 159 -8.58 9.86 27.76
N PRO A 160 -8.84 10.59 26.65
CA PRO A 160 -9.23 10.07 25.33
C PRO A 160 -8.04 9.54 24.51
N ILE A 161 -8.29 8.53 23.68
CA ILE A 161 -7.30 7.93 22.77
C ILE A 161 -7.46 8.51 21.35
N ILE A 162 -6.42 9.21 20.90
CA ILE A 162 -6.19 9.60 19.52
C ILE A 162 -5.34 8.52 18.85
N GLY A 163 -5.88 7.83 17.86
CA GLY A 163 -5.26 6.64 17.30
C GLY A 163 -4.89 6.71 15.83
N PHE A 164 -3.83 6.01 15.46
CA PHE A 164 -3.45 5.71 14.08
C PHE A 164 -3.04 4.25 13.98
N PHE A 165 -3.48 3.55 12.94
CA PHE A 165 -2.91 2.25 12.57
C PHE A 165 -2.35 2.25 11.15
N GLY A 166 -1.33 1.41 10.93
CA GLY A 166 -0.65 1.23 9.66
C GLY A 166 0.81 1.70 9.67
N ALA A 167 1.48 1.61 8.51
CA ALA A 167 2.87 2.00 8.39
C ALA A 167 3.08 3.49 8.70
N ILE A 168 4.15 3.78 9.46
CA ILE A 168 4.58 5.13 9.84
C ILE A 168 5.92 5.37 9.15
N ASP A 169 5.89 6.10 8.05
CA ASP A 169 7.05 6.38 7.21
C ASP A 169 7.11 7.86 6.83
N ASP A 170 8.33 8.35 6.56
CA ASP A 170 8.56 9.77 6.28
C ASP A 170 7.96 10.23 4.94
N HIS A 171 7.59 9.31 4.05
CA HIS A 171 7.03 9.67 2.76
C HIS A 171 5.53 9.97 2.87
N THR A 172 4.81 9.26 3.75
CA THR A 172 3.36 9.39 3.89
C THR A 172 2.95 10.14 5.15
N SER A 173 3.69 10.00 6.25
CA SER A 173 3.31 10.52 7.57
C SER A 173 4.06 11.81 7.92
N ASP A 174 3.34 12.81 8.42
CA ASP A 174 3.91 14.07 8.91
C ASP A 174 4.27 13.94 10.41
N ILE A 175 5.43 13.37 10.68
CA ILE A 175 5.89 13.11 12.06
C ILE A 175 6.06 14.41 12.85
N GLU A 176 6.54 15.48 12.22
CA GLU A 176 6.71 16.78 12.87
C GLU A 176 5.36 17.36 13.32
N LEU A 177 4.32 17.22 12.49
CA LEU A 177 2.96 17.59 12.88
C LEU A 177 2.48 16.76 14.08
N VAL A 178 2.72 15.44 14.07
CA VAL A 178 2.35 14.56 15.19
C VAL A 178 3.07 14.97 16.48
N GLU A 179 4.35 15.30 16.41
CA GLU A 179 5.12 15.79 17.56
C GLU A 179 4.52 17.10 18.10
N LYS A 180 4.14 18.03 17.23
CA LYS A 180 3.51 19.29 17.67
C LYS A 180 2.16 19.07 18.35
N ILE A 181 1.28 18.25 17.78
CA ILE A 181 -0.05 18.03 18.38
C ILE A 181 0.02 17.25 19.70
N THR A 182 1.01 16.37 19.86
CA THR A 182 1.24 15.63 21.11
C THR A 182 1.70 16.56 22.25
N ASP A 183 2.49 17.60 21.94
CA ASP A 183 2.88 18.63 22.91
C ASP A 183 1.72 19.57 23.29
N LEU A 184 0.87 19.90 22.32
CA LEU A 184 -0.28 20.78 22.54
C LEU A 184 -1.42 20.11 23.33
N LEU A 185 -1.47 18.78 23.34
CA LEU A 185 -2.54 17.98 23.95
C LEU A 185 -1.99 16.98 24.99
N PRO A 186 -1.30 17.44 26.06
CA PRO A 186 -0.63 16.55 27.01
C PRO A 186 -1.59 15.68 27.83
N GLY A 187 -2.88 16.05 27.90
CA GLY A 187 -3.92 15.28 28.59
C GLY A 187 -4.59 14.20 27.73
N MET A 188 -4.21 14.06 26.46
CA MET A 188 -4.75 13.07 25.54
C MET A 188 -3.70 12.00 25.23
N SER A 189 -4.15 10.77 24.97
CA SER A 189 -3.25 9.66 24.65
C SER A 189 -3.15 9.44 23.15
N PHE A 190 -1.93 9.43 22.62
CA PHE A 190 -1.66 9.17 21.20
C PHE A 190 -1.16 7.75 21.01
N VAL A 191 -1.92 6.93 20.28
CA VAL A 191 -1.63 5.49 20.14
C VAL A 191 -1.39 5.14 18.68
N PHE A 192 -0.22 4.58 18.40
CA PHE A 192 0.22 4.19 17.08
C PHE A 192 0.38 2.68 16.97
N VAL A 193 -0.34 2.06 16.03
CA VAL A 193 -0.35 0.60 15.81
C VAL A 193 0.17 0.29 14.42
N GLY A 194 1.47 0.02 14.30
CA GLY A 194 2.09 -0.29 13.01
C GLY A 194 3.61 -0.36 13.05
N GLU A 195 4.19 -0.74 11.92
CA GLU A 195 5.64 -0.67 11.71
C GLU A 195 6.05 0.79 11.48
N ALA A 196 7.02 1.27 12.25
CA ALA A 196 7.60 2.59 12.08
C ALA A 196 8.96 2.46 11.39
N SER A 197 9.08 3.02 10.19
CA SER A 197 10.35 3.18 9.48
C SER A 197 10.88 4.61 9.52
N ALA A 198 10.01 5.58 9.86
CA ALA A 198 10.39 6.95 10.14
C ALA A 198 11.16 7.07 11.47
N ASN A 199 11.94 8.14 11.63
CA ASN A 199 12.50 8.49 12.94
C ASN A 199 11.36 8.97 13.86
N CYS A 200 11.09 8.24 14.93
CA CYS A 200 10.07 8.55 15.92
C CYS A 200 10.66 8.80 17.32
N ASP A 201 11.96 9.09 17.44
CA ASP A 201 12.64 9.25 18.73
C ASP A 201 11.99 10.34 19.59
N GLY A 202 11.61 11.46 18.96
CA GLY A 202 10.90 12.55 19.63
C GLY A 202 9.55 12.10 20.18
N LEU A 203 8.76 11.36 19.40
CA LEU A 203 7.49 10.76 19.85
C LEU A 203 7.67 9.74 20.97
N LEU A 204 8.67 8.86 20.89
CA LEU A 204 8.93 7.82 21.90
C LEU A 204 9.31 8.42 23.27
N SER A 205 9.83 9.64 23.30
CA SER A 205 10.18 10.33 24.54
C SER A 205 8.95 10.91 25.28
N LYS A 206 7.79 10.98 24.64
CA LYS A 206 6.59 11.65 25.17
C LYS A 206 5.79 10.73 26.06
N LYS A 207 5.39 11.23 27.24
CA LYS A 207 4.62 10.47 28.24
C LYS A 207 3.19 10.12 27.79
N ASN A 208 2.68 10.83 26.79
CA ASN A 208 1.35 10.67 26.24
C ASN A 208 1.34 10.00 24.85
N VAL A 209 2.42 9.29 24.49
CA VAL A 209 2.55 8.55 23.23
C VAL A 209 2.82 7.07 23.50
N TRP A 210 2.10 6.20 22.79
CA TRP A 210 2.27 4.75 22.84
C TRP A 210 2.47 4.19 21.43
N MET A 211 3.63 3.59 21.20
CA MET A 211 3.97 2.91 19.94
C MET A 211 3.82 1.39 20.16
N LEU A 212 2.73 0.80 19.67
CA LEU A 212 2.37 -0.60 19.96
C LEU A 212 2.95 -1.61 18.95
N GLY A 213 3.62 -1.11 17.91
CA GLY A 213 4.25 -1.90 16.86
C GLY A 213 3.25 -2.55 15.89
N GLN A 214 3.79 -3.29 14.92
CA GLN A 214 3.00 -4.01 13.92
C GLN A 214 2.16 -5.11 14.56
N LYS A 215 0.92 -5.26 14.07
CA LYS A 215 -0.01 -6.33 14.44
C LYS A 215 -0.50 -7.09 13.20
N PRO A 216 -0.94 -8.35 13.35
CA PRO A 216 -1.67 -9.05 12.30
C PRO A 216 -2.91 -8.26 11.85
N TYR A 217 -3.25 -8.34 10.57
CA TYR A 217 -4.34 -7.55 9.98
C TYR A 217 -5.67 -7.77 10.71
N GLU A 218 -5.95 -9.02 11.06
CA GLU A 218 -7.18 -9.46 11.73
C GLU A 218 -7.32 -8.89 13.15
N GLN A 219 -6.22 -8.44 13.76
CA GLN A 219 -6.25 -7.80 15.08
C GLN A 219 -6.44 -6.29 15.00
N ILE A 220 -6.20 -5.65 13.86
CA ILE A 220 -6.25 -4.20 13.70
C ILE A 220 -7.61 -3.61 14.13
N PRO A 221 -8.77 -4.18 13.78
CA PRO A 221 -10.06 -3.67 14.25
C PRO A 221 -10.21 -3.63 15.77
N HIS A 222 -9.61 -4.59 16.49
CA HIS A 222 -9.66 -4.65 17.96
C HIS A 222 -8.81 -3.57 18.64
N TYR A 223 -7.81 -3.04 17.95
CA TYR A 223 -7.10 -1.85 18.38
C TYR A 223 -7.87 -0.58 17.98
N GLY A 224 -8.31 -0.51 16.72
CA GLY A 224 -9.01 0.65 16.18
C GLY A 224 -10.29 1.00 16.94
N LYS A 225 -11.04 0.00 17.44
CA LYS A 225 -12.22 0.24 18.27
C LYS A 225 -11.93 0.97 19.59
N CYS A 226 -10.71 0.87 20.12
CA CYS A 226 -10.31 1.56 21.35
C CYS A 226 -10.08 3.05 21.13
N PHE A 227 -9.95 3.50 19.89
CA PHE A 227 -9.76 4.91 19.58
C PHE A 227 -11.05 5.70 19.86
N ASP A 228 -10.91 6.87 20.48
CA ASP A 228 -11.97 7.85 20.60
C ASP A 228 -11.99 8.77 19.35
N VAL A 229 -10.82 9.04 18.77
CA VAL A 229 -10.66 9.74 17.48
C VAL A 229 -9.56 9.06 16.68
N ALA A 230 -9.79 8.78 15.40
CA ALA A 230 -8.76 8.34 14.47
C ALA A 230 -8.12 9.53 13.76
N ILE A 231 -6.79 9.54 13.65
CA ILE A 231 -6.06 10.58 12.90
C ILE A 231 -5.43 10.04 11.63
N MET A 232 -5.27 10.91 10.63
CA MET A 232 -4.52 10.66 9.41
C MET A 232 -3.62 11.87 9.12
N PRO A 233 -2.45 11.96 9.78
CA PRO A 233 -1.54 13.09 9.66
C PRO A 233 -0.67 12.94 8.41
N TRP A 234 -1.25 13.12 7.22
CA TRP A 234 -0.54 12.94 5.96
C TRP A 234 0.42 14.09 5.67
N ARG A 235 1.62 13.71 5.20
CA ARG A 235 2.60 14.63 4.63
C ARG A 235 2.09 15.18 3.30
N GLN A 236 2.07 16.50 3.15
CA GLN A 236 1.57 17.13 1.93
C GLN A 236 2.57 16.98 0.78
N ASN A 237 2.28 16.08 -0.16
CA ASN A 237 3.07 15.85 -1.36
C ASN A 237 2.20 15.23 -2.48
N ARG A 238 2.76 15.16 -3.69
CA ARG A 238 2.06 14.66 -4.89
C ARG A 238 1.62 13.20 -4.80
N TRP A 239 2.31 12.39 -4.00
CA TRP A 239 1.88 11.01 -3.76
C TRP A 239 0.61 10.98 -2.93
N ILE A 240 0.59 11.75 -1.83
CA ILE A 240 -0.56 11.86 -0.94
C ILE A 240 -1.76 12.52 -1.64
N GLU A 241 -1.56 13.57 -2.44
CA GLU A 241 -2.64 14.23 -3.24
C GLU A 241 -3.39 13.27 -4.19
N ALA A 242 -2.76 12.16 -4.54
CA ALA A 242 -3.33 11.14 -5.42
C ALA A 242 -3.64 9.84 -4.67
N CYS A 243 -3.46 9.80 -3.35
CA CYS A 243 -3.69 8.58 -2.59
C CYS A 243 -5.20 8.29 -2.48
N ASN A 244 -5.51 7.06 -2.11
CA ASN A 244 -6.87 6.67 -1.74
C ASN A 244 -6.77 5.81 -0.47
N PRO A 245 -6.84 6.42 0.72
CA PRO A 245 -6.45 5.74 1.94
C PRO A 245 -7.48 4.69 2.34
N ILE A 246 -7.09 3.41 2.31
CA ILE A 246 -7.88 2.30 2.84
C ILE A 246 -8.22 2.54 4.33
N LYS A 247 -7.28 3.13 5.08
CA LYS A 247 -7.44 3.47 6.50
C LYS A 247 -8.66 4.33 6.78
N LEU A 248 -9.00 5.28 5.90
CA LEU A 248 -10.21 6.07 6.04
C LEU A 248 -11.44 5.17 6.08
N LYS A 249 -11.52 4.22 5.15
CA LYS A 249 -12.65 3.28 5.06
C LYS A 249 -12.68 2.34 6.27
N GLU A 250 -11.52 1.91 6.75
CA GLU A 250 -11.39 1.12 7.98
C GLU A 250 -11.88 1.88 9.22
N TYR A 251 -11.53 3.15 9.38
CA TYR A 251 -12.02 3.99 10.47
C TYR A 251 -13.52 4.27 10.37
N LEU A 252 -14.03 4.50 9.16
CA LEU A 252 -15.47 4.69 8.91
C LEU A 252 -16.26 3.40 9.21
N ALA A 253 -15.72 2.23 8.84
CA ALA A 253 -16.32 0.94 9.17
C ALA A 253 -16.35 0.67 10.70
N LEU A 254 -15.34 1.17 11.43
CA LEU A 254 -15.33 1.17 12.91
C LEU A 254 -16.20 2.26 13.54
N GLY A 255 -16.86 3.11 12.74
CA GLY A 255 -17.66 4.23 13.24
C GLY A 255 -16.86 5.30 13.97
N LYS A 256 -15.57 5.47 13.67
CA LYS A 256 -14.71 6.43 14.36
C LYS A 256 -14.79 7.83 13.75
N PRO A 257 -14.84 8.89 14.57
CA PRO A 257 -14.53 10.24 14.10
C PRO A 257 -13.11 10.26 13.52
N VAL A 258 -12.97 10.85 12.33
CA VAL A 258 -11.68 10.91 11.62
C VAL A 258 -11.24 12.37 11.47
N VAL A 259 -10.01 12.66 11.91
CA VAL A 259 -9.34 13.95 11.70
C VAL A 259 -8.17 13.72 10.77
N SER A 260 -8.13 14.43 9.65
CA SER A 260 -7.11 14.25 8.62
C SER A 260 -6.54 15.58 8.17
N THR A 261 -5.27 15.61 7.79
CA THR A 261 -4.79 16.62 6.85
C THR A 261 -5.37 16.34 5.46
N PRO A 262 -5.40 17.31 4.53
CA PRO A 262 -5.84 17.07 3.16
C PRO A 262 -5.03 15.95 2.48
N PHE A 263 -5.69 15.21 1.60
CA PHE A 263 -5.13 14.16 0.76
C PHE A 263 -5.94 14.05 -0.54
#